data_AF-U4VCU1-F1
#
_entry.id   AF-U4VCU1-F1
#
_cell.length_a   1.000
_cell.length_b   1.000
_cell.length_c   1.000
_cell.angle_alpha   90.00
_cell.angle_beta   90.00
_cell.angle_gamma   90.00
#
_symmetry.space_group_name_H-M   'P 1'
#
loop_
_entity.id
_entity.type
_entity.pdbx_description
1 polymer ?
#
loop_
_entity_poly.entity_id
_entity_poly.type
_entity_poly.pdbx_seq_one_letter_code
_entity_poly.pdbx_strand_id
1 'polypeptide(L)'
;MIQAGGAGTTVLTGENSYTGNTFIAGGTLQIGDGETTGSIIGGVLNEGILAVNRSNNYNFEGLIVGTGSFVQAGPPGMTILTADNAYYGGTTIAHGTLQLGNGGNSGWIEGDVVNNGTLAFNRSNAVLFSGAISGSGNVNQIGAGTTVLAGENSYTGGTIIQSGALVIGNGGMTGSIKGNVENDGILAFNRADTMTYAGTISGSGGVQQIGRGTTILTGSNNYTGATTIAAGRLQIGNGGTSGSITGHVLNDGTLAFNRSDTVTFDGMVWGGEGKLEQAGAVHSFLPAEISMAVASLYPPAHCNWGGMAAKMARLPPMSRTMGSSSSIVLERSC
;
A
#
# COMPACT_ATOMS: atom_id res chain seq x y z
N MET A 1 -4.03 -15.93 -41.19
CA MET A 1 -4.72 -16.39 -39.98
C MET A 1 -3.91 -17.53 -39.43
N ILE A 2 -3.40 -17.40 -38.21
CA ILE A 2 -2.87 -18.55 -37.45
C ILE A 2 -4.04 -19.09 -36.64
N GLN A 3 -4.28 -20.40 -36.73
CA GLN A 3 -5.30 -21.11 -35.97
C GLN A 3 -4.63 -22.18 -35.11
N ALA A 4 -4.66 -22.02 -33.78
CA ALA A 4 -4.35 -23.09 -32.84
C ALA A 4 -5.67 -23.75 -32.39
N GLY A 5 -5.74 -25.07 -32.39
CA GLY A 5 -6.91 -25.84 -31.94
C GLY A 5 -6.50 -27.16 -31.30
N GLY A 6 -7.32 -27.68 -30.39
CA GLY A 6 -7.03 -28.87 -29.58
C GLY A 6 -6.36 -28.54 -28.24
N ALA A 7 -5.94 -29.55 -27.47
CA ALA A 7 -5.33 -29.37 -26.14
C ALA A 7 -3.80 -29.14 -26.16
N GLY A 8 -3.18 -29.15 -27.34
CA GLY A 8 -1.72 -29.07 -27.49
C GLY A 8 -1.15 -27.66 -27.44
N THR A 9 0.18 -27.57 -27.49
CA THR A 9 0.92 -26.31 -27.58
C THR A 9 1.53 -26.14 -28.97
N THR A 10 1.26 -25.01 -29.61
CA THR A 10 1.97 -24.54 -30.80
C THR A 10 2.97 -23.48 -30.38
N VAL A 11 4.25 -23.68 -30.69
CA VAL A 11 5.32 -22.72 -30.36
C VAL A 11 5.77 -22.01 -31.64
N LEU A 12 5.71 -20.68 -31.65
CA LEU A 12 6.19 -19.83 -32.74
C LEU A 12 7.55 -19.24 -32.36
N THR A 13 8.62 -19.76 -32.95
CA THR A 13 9.99 -19.27 -32.74
C THR A 13 10.48 -18.35 -33.87
N GLY A 14 9.79 -18.34 -35.02
CA GLY A 14 10.11 -17.48 -36.15
C GLY A 14 9.52 -16.08 -36.02
N GLU A 15 10.16 -15.11 -36.67
CA GLU A 15 9.58 -13.78 -36.87
C GLU A 15 8.55 -13.83 -37.99
N ASN A 16 7.30 -13.51 -37.66
CA ASN A 16 6.18 -13.61 -38.57
C ASN A 16 5.90 -12.27 -39.28
N SER A 17 5.33 -12.33 -40.50
CA SER A 17 5.04 -11.16 -41.34
C SER A 17 3.61 -11.15 -41.91
N TYR A 18 2.71 -11.98 -41.38
CA TYR A 18 1.32 -12.01 -41.81
C TYR A 18 0.56 -10.75 -41.34
N THR A 19 -0.49 -10.38 -42.07
CA THR A 19 -1.24 -9.13 -41.82
C THR A 19 -2.63 -9.35 -41.22
N GLY A 20 -3.11 -10.59 -41.19
CA GLY A 20 -4.40 -10.93 -40.60
C GLY A 20 -4.34 -11.14 -39.09
N ASN A 21 -5.51 -11.28 -38.46
CA ASN A 21 -5.59 -11.58 -37.03
C ASN A 21 -5.17 -13.02 -36.71
N THR A 22 -4.90 -13.24 -35.42
CA THR A 22 -4.61 -14.54 -34.82
C THR A 22 -5.86 -15.07 -34.11
N PHE A 23 -6.18 -16.35 -34.29
CA PHE A 23 -7.30 -17.00 -33.60
C PHE A 23 -6.81 -18.23 -32.84
N ILE A 24 -6.99 -18.23 -31.53
CA ILE A 24 -6.70 -19.37 -30.66
C ILE A 24 -8.05 -19.98 -30.30
N ALA A 25 -8.43 -21.07 -30.97
CA ALA A 25 -9.70 -21.74 -30.73
C ALA A 25 -9.68 -22.63 -29.47
N GLY A 26 -8.48 -22.89 -28.93
CA GLY A 26 -8.22 -23.70 -27.75
C GLY A 26 -6.73 -24.05 -27.65
N GLY A 27 -6.33 -24.73 -26.59
CA GLY A 27 -4.93 -25.11 -26.36
C GLY A 27 -4.04 -23.91 -26.08
N THR A 28 -2.74 -24.05 -26.35
CA THR A 28 -1.76 -22.97 -26.13
C THR A 28 -1.11 -22.54 -27.43
N LEU A 29 -1.14 -21.25 -27.72
CA LEU A 29 -0.22 -20.61 -28.67
C LEU A 29 0.88 -19.90 -27.87
N GLN A 30 2.11 -20.38 -28.00
CA GLN A 30 3.28 -19.80 -27.34
C GLN A 30 4.13 -19.03 -28.34
N ILE A 31 4.54 -17.83 -27.96
CA ILE A 31 5.45 -16.96 -28.69
C ILE A 31 6.83 -17.09 -28.05
N GLY A 32 7.80 -17.56 -28.82
CA GLY A 32 9.15 -17.86 -28.34
C GLY A 32 9.25 -19.17 -27.54
N ASP A 33 10.47 -19.65 -27.37
CA ASP A 33 10.86 -20.88 -26.66
C ASP A 33 11.87 -20.61 -25.53
N GLY A 34 11.96 -19.36 -25.07
CA GLY A 34 12.94 -18.87 -24.10
C GLY A 34 14.04 -18.02 -24.74
N GLU A 35 14.16 -18.05 -26.07
CA GLU A 35 15.09 -17.22 -26.82
C GLU A 35 14.51 -15.82 -27.11
N THR A 36 15.14 -15.10 -28.05
CA THR A 36 14.81 -13.70 -28.39
C THR A 36 13.93 -13.56 -29.63
N THR A 37 13.40 -14.65 -30.16
CA THR A 37 12.61 -14.68 -31.39
C THR A 37 11.23 -15.28 -31.17
N GLY A 38 10.35 -15.09 -32.16
CA GLY A 38 8.96 -15.53 -32.11
C GLY A 38 8.02 -14.35 -32.03
N SER A 39 7.09 -14.22 -32.96
CA SER A 39 6.14 -13.10 -32.94
C SER A 39 4.78 -13.49 -33.48
N ILE A 40 3.77 -12.73 -33.09
CA ILE A 40 2.49 -12.63 -33.79
C ILE A 40 2.23 -11.17 -34.15
N ILE A 41 1.39 -10.95 -35.15
CA ILE A 41 0.99 -9.62 -35.62
C ILE A 41 -0.53 -9.50 -35.55
N GLY A 42 -1.02 -8.27 -35.31
CA GLY A 42 -2.44 -7.95 -35.32
C GLY A 42 -3.17 -8.37 -34.05
N GLY A 43 -4.50 -8.25 -34.06
CA GLY A 43 -5.34 -8.63 -32.93
C GLY A 43 -5.40 -10.15 -32.71
N VAL A 44 -5.76 -10.54 -31.49
CA VAL A 44 -5.92 -11.94 -31.08
C VAL A 44 -7.34 -12.15 -30.56
N LEU A 45 -8.08 -13.07 -31.17
CA LEU A 45 -9.24 -13.69 -30.54
C LEU A 45 -8.75 -14.95 -29.81
N ASN A 46 -8.78 -14.92 -28.48
CA ASN A 46 -8.23 -15.94 -27.61
C ASN A 46 -9.34 -16.68 -26.86
N GLU A 47 -9.56 -17.94 -27.21
CA GLU A 47 -10.42 -18.89 -26.49
C GLU A 47 -9.60 -20.01 -25.81
N GLY A 48 -8.27 -19.87 -25.78
CA GLY A 48 -7.34 -20.82 -25.16
C GLY A 48 -6.32 -20.11 -24.27
N ILE A 49 -5.04 -20.38 -24.51
CA ILE A 49 -3.91 -19.75 -23.82
C ILE A 49 -3.03 -19.06 -24.84
N LEU A 50 -2.82 -17.76 -24.66
CA LEU A 50 -1.75 -17.02 -25.32
C LEU A 50 -0.58 -16.91 -24.35
N ALA A 51 0.57 -17.52 -24.69
CA ALA A 51 1.76 -17.49 -23.86
C ALA A 51 2.91 -16.73 -24.55
N VAL A 52 3.68 -15.95 -23.79
CA VAL A 52 4.92 -15.32 -24.26
C VAL A 52 6.09 -15.85 -23.44
N ASN A 53 6.95 -16.63 -24.10
CA ASN A 53 8.19 -17.18 -23.55
C ASN A 53 9.38 -16.65 -24.34
N ARG A 54 9.71 -15.38 -24.12
CA ARG A 54 10.87 -14.71 -24.73
C ARG A 54 11.78 -14.18 -23.62
N SER A 55 13.09 -14.13 -23.86
CA SER A 55 14.08 -13.61 -22.90
C SER A 55 14.35 -12.11 -23.01
N ASN A 56 13.90 -11.47 -24.09
CA ASN A 56 14.01 -10.03 -24.30
C ASN A 56 12.66 -9.32 -24.19
N ASN A 57 12.68 -8.00 -24.42
CA ASN A 57 11.46 -7.21 -24.48
C ASN A 57 10.64 -7.58 -25.73
N TYR A 58 9.34 -7.79 -25.55
CA TYR A 58 8.37 -8.02 -26.60
C TYR A 58 7.24 -6.99 -26.46
N ASN A 59 7.19 -6.01 -27.37
CA ASN A 59 6.11 -5.05 -27.44
C ASN A 59 4.95 -5.64 -28.26
N PHE A 60 3.81 -5.85 -27.62
CA PHE A 60 2.62 -6.36 -28.27
C PHE A 60 1.53 -5.28 -28.34
N GLU A 61 1.27 -4.83 -29.57
CA GLU A 61 0.33 -3.75 -29.89
C GLU A 61 -1.07 -4.25 -30.25
N GLY A 62 -1.21 -5.55 -30.49
CA GLY A 62 -2.49 -6.15 -30.85
C GLY A 62 -3.47 -6.15 -29.67
N LEU A 63 -4.75 -5.92 -29.97
CA LEU A 63 -5.83 -6.12 -29.01
C LEU A 63 -6.08 -7.63 -28.81
N ILE A 64 -6.00 -8.10 -27.57
CA ILE A 64 -6.42 -9.46 -27.19
C ILE A 64 -7.84 -9.40 -26.65
N VAL A 65 -8.74 -10.22 -27.22
CA VAL A 65 -10.13 -10.39 -26.79
C VAL A 65 -10.47 -11.86 -26.63
N GLY A 66 -11.55 -12.19 -25.93
CA GLY A 66 -12.09 -13.56 -25.85
C GLY A 66 -12.13 -14.12 -24.42
N THR A 67 -12.44 -15.40 -24.27
CA THR A 67 -12.57 -16.03 -22.94
C THR A 67 -11.29 -16.67 -22.42
N GLY A 68 -10.25 -16.73 -23.25
CA GLY A 68 -8.98 -17.37 -22.93
C GLY A 68 -8.11 -16.57 -21.95
N SER A 69 -7.03 -17.22 -21.51
CA SER A 69 -6.05 -16.68 -20.55
C SER A 69 -4.78 -16.18 -21.24
N PHE A 70 -4.03 -15.32 -20.56
CA PHE A 70 -2.70 -14.87 -20.97
C PHE A 70 -1.62 -15.37 -19.99
N VAL A 71 -0.47 -15.80 -20.52
CA VAL A 71 0.68 -16.28 -19.73
C VAL A 71 1.97 -15.57 -20.13
N GLN A 72 2.61 -14.89 -19.18
CA GLN A 72 4.00 -14.45 -19.29
C GLN A 72 4.93 -15.52 -18.70
N ALA A 73 5.83 -16.08 -19.51
CA ALA A 73 6.62 -17.26 -19.15
C ALA A 73 8.14 -17.10 -19.27
N GLY A 74 8.66 -16.11 -20.01
CA GLY A 74 10.10 -16.02 -20.29
C GLY A 74 10.88 -15.19 -19.27
N PRO A 75 11.85 -15.77 -18.52
CA PRO A 75 12.84 -15.01 -17.75
C PRO A 75 14.08 -14.64 -18.60
N PRO A 76 14.69 -13.46 -18.43
CA PRO A 76 14.19 -12.29 -17.70
C PRO A 76 13.20 -11.43 -18.52
N GLY A 77 12.66 -11.96 -19.62
CA GLY A 77 11.93 -11.18 -20.62
C GLY A 77 10.74 -10.39 -20.10
N MET A 78 10.44 -9.33 -20.85
CA MET A 78 9.38 -8.38 -20.56
C MET A 78 8.39 -8.34 -21.72
N THR A 79 7.13 -8.68 -21.48
CA THR A 79 6.06 -8.37 -22.43
C THR A 79 5.43 -7.04 -22.06
N ILE A 80 5.33 -6.14 -23.04
CA ILE A 80 4.62 -4.87 -22.91
C ILE A 80 3.32 -4.99 -23.68
N LEU A 81 2.19 -4.91 -22.97
CA LEU A 81 0.87 -4.83 -23.58
C LEU A 81 0.48 -3.35 -23.71
N THR A 82 0.41 -2.85 -24.94
CA THR A 82 0.09 -1.44 -25.22
C THR A 82 -1.37 -1.19 -25.58
N ALA A 83 -2.12 -2.24 -25.94
CA ALA A 83 -3.57 -2.19 -26.11
C ALA A 83 -4.31 -2.44 -24.78
N ASP A 84 -5.53 -1.90 -24.66
CA ASP A 84 -6.43 -2.19 -23.54
C ASP A 84 -7.14 -3.54 -23.81
N ASN A 85 -6.58 -4.63 -23.28
CA ASN A 85 -7.04 -5.97 -23.62
C ASN A 85 -8.34 -6.33 -22.89
N ALA A 86 -9.21 -7.08 -23.57
CA ALA A 86 -10.52 -7.50 -23.10
C ALA A 86 -10.69 -9.02 -23.18
N TYR A 87 -9.71 -9.76 -22.64
CA TYR A 87 -9.83 -11.20 -22.39
C TYR A 87 -10.18 -11.46 -20.93
N TYR A 88 -10.89 -12.56 -20.67
CA TYR A 88 -11.49 -12.82 -19.35
C TYR A 88 -10.98 -14.08 -18.65
N GLY A 89 -10.11 -14.88 -19.27
CA GLY A 89 -9.59 -16.12 -18.68
C GLY A 89 -8.51 -15.92 -17.60
N GLY A 90 -8.24 -14.67 -17.21
CA GLY A 90 -7.23 -14.31 -16.22
C GLY A 90 -5.81 -14.28 -16.78
N THR A 91 -4.89 -13.85 -15.93
CA THR A 91 -3.48 -13.64 -16.28
C THR A 91 -2.55 -14.42 -15.34
N THR A 92 -1.56 -15.11 -15.90
CA THR A 92 -0.48 -15.72 -15.12
C THR A 92 0.87 -15.15 -15.54
N ILE A 93 1.63 -14.64 -14.59
CA ILE A 93 3.04 -14.28 -14.76
C ILE A 93 3.84 -15.37 -14.08
N ALA A 94 4.24 -16.38 -14.84
CA ALA A 94 5.06 -17.47 -14.32
C ALA A 94 6.48 -16.99 -14.02
N HIS A 95 7.07 -16.19 -14.91
CA HIS A 95 8.41 -15.60 -14.80
C HIS A 95 8.50 -14.26 -15.55
N GLY A 96 9.60 -13.53 -15.41
CA GLY A 96 9.83 -12.29 -16.16
C GLY A 96 8.91 -11.15 -15.74
N THR A 97 8.65 -10.22 -16.67
CA THR A 97 7.81 -9.04 -16.43
C THR A 97 6.64 -8.98 -17.40
N LEU A 98 5.45 -8.69 -16.90
CA LEU A 98 4.34 -8.19 -17.69
C LEU A 98 4.14 -6.71 -17.37
N GLN A 99 4.32 -5.85 -18.37
CA GLN A 99 4.11 -4.41 -18.26
C GLN A 99 2.81 -4.01 -18.97
N LEU A 100 1.98 -3.24 -18.26
CA LEU A 100 0.74 -2.66 -18.76
C LEU A 100 0.98 -1.21 -19.15
N GLY A 101 0.91 -0.93 -20.45
CA GLY A 101 1.20 0.37 -21.03
C GLY A 101 2.68 0.67 -21.22
N ASN A 102 2.97 1.78 -21.89
CA ASN A 102 4.31 2.27 -22.21
C ASN A 102 4.49 3.75 -21.84
N GLY A 103 3.81 4.20 -20.79
CA GLY A 103 3.81 5.59 -20.33
C GLY A 103 2.70 6.46 -20.95
N GLY A 104 1.89 5.90 -21.84
CA GLY A 104 0.71 6.54 -22.42
C GLY A 104 -0.59 6.23 -21.68
N ASN A 105 -1.70 6.47 -22.39
CA ASN A 105 -3.07 6.34 -21.92
C ASN A 105 -3.76 5.02 -22.33
N SER A 106 -3.01 4.05 -22.86
CA SER A 106 -3.47 2.68 -23.15
C SER A 106 -2.55 1.61 -22.55
N GLY A 107 -3.01 0.37 -22.55
CA GLY A 107 -2.30 -0.81 -22.04
C GLY A 107 -2.97 -1.33 -20.78
N TRP A 108 -3.76 -2.40 -20.91
CA TRP A 108 -4.57 -2.91 -19.81
C TRP A 108 -4.88 -4.41 -19.94
N ILE A 109 -5.30 -5.02 -18.84
CA ILE A 109 -5.80 -6.39 -18.74
C ILE A 109 -7.00 -6.43 -17.78
N GLU A 110 -7.86 -7.42 -17.95
CA GLU A 110 -8.99 -7.67 -17.06
C GLU A 110 -8.76 -8.91 -16.18
N GLY A 111 -9.43 -8.94 -15.02
CA GLY A 111 -9.45 -10.10 -14.12
C GLY A 111 -8.22 -10.26 -13.22
N ASP A 112 -8.18 -11.41 -12.55
CA ASP A 112 -7.17 -11.73 -11.54
C ASP A 112 -5.81 -12.06 -12.17
N VAL A 113 -4.75 -11.83 -11.38
CA VAL A 113 -3.36 -12.09 -11.77
C VAL A 113 -2.70 -13.04 -10.78
N VAL A 114 -2.21 -14.18 -11.26
CA VAL A 114 -1.26 -15.02 -10.53
C VAL A 114 0.14 -14.54 -10.89
N ASN A 115 0.79 -13.81 -9.99
CA ASN A 115 2.07 -13.15 -10.23
C ASN A 115 3.23 -13.83 -9.48
N ASN A 116 4.09 -14.53 -10.20
CA ASN A 116 5.36 -15.09 -9.71
C ASN A 116 6.59 -14.40 -10.32
N GLY A 117 6.39 -13.35 -11.12
CA GLY A 117 7.43 -12.51 -11.71
C GLY A 117 7.25 -11.06 -11.28
N THR A 118 7.10 -10.16 -12.23
CA THR A 118 6.78 -8.75 -11.99
C THR A 118 5.56 -8.32 -12.80
N LEU A 119 4.57 -7.74 -12.13
CA LEU A 119 3.49 -6.99 -12.77
C LEU A 119 3.81 -5.49 -12.68
N ALA A 120 3.99 -4.83 -13.81
CA ALA A 120 4.35 -3.42 -13.88
C ALA A 120 3.25 -2.57 -14.51
N PHE A 121 2.87 -1.48 -13.85
CA PHE A 121 1.90 -0.50 -14.32
C PHE A 121 2.63 0.74 -14.84
N ASN A 122 2.58 0.98 -16.15
CA ASN A 122 3.21 2.12 -16.82
C ASN A 122 2.18 2.95 -17.60
N ARG A 123 1.28 3.60 -16.85
CA ARG A 123 0.19 4.43 -17.36
C ARG A 123 0.38 5.88 -16.90
N SER A 124 0.02 6.85 -17.74
CA SER A 124 0.06 8.29 -17.40
C SER A 124 -1.22 8.81 -16.74
N ASN A 125 -2.34 8.09 -16.89
CA ASN A 125 -3.64 8.47 -16.32
C ASN A 125 -3.98 7.68 -15.04
N ALA A 126 -5.10 8.04 -14.43
CA ALA A 126 -5.68 7.25 -13.35
C ALA A 126 -6.37 5.99 -13.92
N VAL A 127 -6.11 4.85 -13.30
CA VAL A 127 -6.68 3.53 -13.65
C VAL A 127 -7.09 2.78 -12.39
N LEU A 128 -8.16 1.99 -12.48
CA LEU A 128 -8.69 1.17 -11.40
C LEU A 128 -8.47 -0.31 -11.71
N PHE A 129 -7.54 -0.94 -11.01
CA PHE A 129 -7.31 -2.38 -11.10
C PHE A 129 -8.16 -3.11 -10.05
N SER A 130 -9.21 -3.78 -10.53
CA SER A 130 -10.17 -4.48 -9.66
C SER A 130 -9.81 -5.94 -9.40
N GLY A 131 -8.98 -6.55 -10.24
CA GLY A 131 -8.53 -7.94 -10.08
C GLY A 131 -7.67 -8.15 -8.84
N ALA A 132 -7.76 -9.34 -8.26
CA ALA A 132 -6.87 -9.77 -7.18
C ALA A 132 -5.51 -10.19 -7.77
N ILE A 133 -4.43 -9.78 -7.11
CA ILE A 133 -3.06 -10.15 -7.44
C ILE A 133 -2.56 -11.12 -6.36
N SER A 134 -2.13 -12.31 -6.78
CA SER A 134 -1.62 -13.39 -5.92
C SER A 134 -0.22 -13.83 -6.34
N GLY A 135 0.40 -14.77 -5.62
CA GLY A 135 1.70 -15.36 -5.99
C GLY A 135 2.92 -14.75 -5.29
N SER A 136 4.13 -15.13 -5.71
CA SER A 136 5.37 -14.71 -5.03
C SER A 136 6.03 -13.45 -5.59
N GLY A 137 5.49 -12.89 -6.67
CA GLY A 137 6.10 -11.83 -7.46
C GLY A 137 5.91 -10.41 -6.90
N ASN A 138 6.53 -9.45 -7.59
CA ASN A 138 6.52 -8.03 -7.26
C ASN A 138 5.45 -7.28 -8.04
N VAL A 139 4.93 -6.20 -7.46
CA VAL A 139 4.08 -5.21 -8.14
C VAL A 139 4.82 -3.89 -8.26
N ASN A 140 4.95 -3.37 -9.47
CA ASN A 140 5.68 -2.14 -9.75
C ASN A 140 4.75 -1.05 -10.31
N GLN A 141 4.66 0.10 -9.64
CA GLN A 141 4.09 1.33 -10.19
C GLN A 141 5.22 2.16 -10.78
N ILE A 142 5.26 2.26 -12.11
CA ILE A 142 6.38 2.92 -12.82
C ILE A 142 5.92 4.10 -13.69
N GLY A 143 4.64 4.16 -14.03
CA GLY A 143 4.06 5.27 -14.78
C GLY A 143 3.78 6.50 -13.91
N ALA A 144 3.76 7.67 -14.54
CA ALA A 144 3.49 8.95 -13.86
C ALA A 144 2.03 9.11 -13.38
N GLY A 145 1.12 8.22 -13.81
CA GLY A 145 -0.29 8.24 -13.46
C GLY A 145 -0.60 7.68 -12.07
N THR A 146 -1.85 7.30 -11.87
CA THR A 146 -2.34 6.74 -10.60
C THR A 146 -2.93 5.36 -10.83
N THR A 147 -2.36 4.35 -10.18
CA THR A 147 -2.97 3.01 -10.16
C THR A 147 -3.73 2.82 -8.84
N VAL A 148 -5.01 2.54 -8.93
CA VAL A 148 -5.84 2.19 -7.77
C VAL A 148 -5.97 0.66 -7.71
N LEU A 149 -5.44 0.04 -6.66
CA LEU A 149 -5.62 -1.39 -6.38
C LEU A 149 -6.87 -1.57 -5.51
N ALA A 150 -7.98 -2.01 -6.11
CA ALA A 150 -9.24 -2.27 -5.42
C ALA A 150 -9.47 -3.75 -5.10
N GLY A 151 -8.72 -4.66 -5.72
CA GLY A 151 -8.74 -6.09 -5.43
C GLY A 151 -8.07 -6.44 -4.10
N GLU A 152 -8.49 -7.56 -3.50
CA GLU A 152 -7.85 -8.10 -2.31
C GLU A 152 -6.61 -8.93 -2.69
N ASN A 153 -5.44 -8.36 -2.43
CA ASN A 153 -4.18 -8.89 -2.91
C ASN A 153 -3.50 -9.79 -1.87
N SER A 154 -2.90 -10.87 -2.36
CA SER A 154 -2.20 -11.89 -1.56
C SER A 154 -0.78 -12.17 -2.05
N TYR A 155 -0.27 -11.40 -3.02
CA TYR A 155 1.12 -11.55 -3.47
C TYR A 155 2.11 -11.29 -2.33
N THR A 156 3.33 -11.81 -2.39
CA THR A 156 4.30 -11.68 -1.28
C THR A 156 5.62 -11.03 -1.63
N GLY A 157 5.92 -10.78 -2.91
CA GLY A 157 7.22 -10.22 -3.33
C GLY A 157 7.46 -8.79 -2.87
N GLY A 158 6.39 -8.03 -2.61
CA GLY A 158 6.43 -6.63 -2.20
C GLY A 158 6.02 -5.69 -3.32
N THR A 159 6.18 -4.39 -3.06
CA THR A 159 5.72 -3.32 -3.95
C THR A 159 6.84 -2.31 -4.18
N ILE A 160 7.02 -1.88 -5.43
CA ILE A 160 7.93 -0.80 -5.78
C ILE A 160 7.13 0.31 -6.46
N ILE A 161 7.24 1.54 -5.97
CA ILE A 161 6.62 2.73 -6.55
C ILE A 161 7.75 3.65 -7.02
N GLN A 162 8.07 3.60 -8.31
CA GLN A 162 9.16 4.40 -8.89
C GLN A 162 8.69 5.80 -9.32
N SER A 163 7.41 5.95 -9.65
CA SER A 163 6.82 7.21 -10.07
C SER A 163 5.31 7.22 -9.86
N GLY A 164 4.68 8.38 -10.02
CA GLY A 164 3.23 8.54 -9.91
C GLY A 164 2.68 8.17 -8.53
N ALA A 165 1.48 7.60 -8.51
CA ALA A 165 0.81 7.20 -7.28
C ALA A 165 0.25 5.77 -7.35
N LEU A 166 0.39 5.05 -6.24
CA LEU A 166 -0.32 3.81 -5.97
C LEU A 166 -1.33 4.04 -4.85
N VAL A 167 -2.62 3.85 -5.14
CA VAL A 167 -3.71 4.03 -4.19
C VAL A 167 -4.27 2.67 -3.79
N ILE A 168 -4.36 2.42 -2.49
CA ILE A 168 -4.88 1.18 -1.93
C ILE A 168 -6.34 1.38 -1.55
N GLY A 169 -7.23 0.72 -2.30
CA GLY A 169 -8.67 0.88 -2.18
C GLY A 169 -9.23 2.08 -2.96
N ASN A 170 -10.55 2.07 -3.15
CA ASN A 170 -11.30 3.10 -3.89
C ASN A 170 -12.30 3.87 -3.00
N GLY A 171 -12.03 3.93 -1.69
CA GLY A 171 -12.93 4.48 -0.68
C GLY A 171 -13.94 3.47 -0.13
N GLY A 172 -13.90 2.21 -0.61
CA GLY A 172 -14.66 1.09 -0.05
C GLY A 172 -13.91 0.33 1.05
N MET A 173 -14.27 -0.93 1.23
CA MET A 173 -13.65 -1.87 2.20
C MET A 173 -12.79 -2.92 1.50
N THR A 174 -12.35 -2.66 0.27
CA THR A 174 -11.47 -3.57 -0.48
C THR A 174 -10.22 -2.83 -0.96
N GLY A 175 -9.21 -3.62 -1.33
CA GLY A 175 -7.91 -3.11 -1.80
C GLY A 175 -6.84 -3.35 -0.75
N SER A 176 -5.83 -4.15 -1.08
CA SER A 176 -4.73 -4.43 -0.15
C SER A 176 -3.39 -4.54 -0.86
N ILE A 177 -2.30 -4.44 -0.09
CA ILE A 177 -0.94 -4.78 -0.53
C ILE A 177 -0.25 -5.55 0.58
N LYS A 178 0.83 -6.24 0.24
CA LYS A 178 1.57 -7.13 1.15
C LYS A 178 3.08 -6.94 0.95
N GLY A 179 3.87 -7.40 1.91
CA GLY A 179 5.32 -7.21 1.90
C GLY A 179 5.72 -5.76 2.14
N ASN A 180 7.00 -5.44 1.94
CA ASN A 180 7.54 -4.09 2.06
C ASN A 180 7.21 -3.25 0.82
N VAL A 181 7.23 -1.92 0.99
CA VAL A 181 7.10 -0.96 -0.10
C VAL A 181 8.37 -0.13 -0.21
N GLU A 182 9.00 -0.13 -1.38
CA GLU A 182 9.97 0.88 -1.78
C GLU A 182 9.22 2.00 -2.52
N ASN A 183 9.14 3.18 -1.93
CA ASN A 183 8.31 4.29 -2.41
C ASN A 183 9.16 5.51 -2.76
N ASP A 184 9.26 5.83 -4.05
CA ASP A 184 9.78 7.08 -4.60
C ASP A 184 8.70 7.96 -5.24
N GLY A 185 7.43 7.53 -5.18
CA GLY A 185 6.27 8.30 -5.62
C GLY A 185 5.32 8.62 -4.46
N ILE A 186 4.06 8.25 -4.62
CA ILE A 186 3.02 8.39 -3.59
C ILE A 186 2.42 7.02 -3.29
N LEU A 187 2.45 6.61 -2.02
CA LEU A 187 1.61 5.53 -1.51
C LEU A 187 0.42 6.13 -0.77
N ALA A 188 -0.80 5.90 -1.26
CA ALA A 188 -2.01 6.42 -0.64
C ALA A 188 -2.94 5.30 -0.16
N PHE A 189 -3.54 5.46 1.02
CA PHE A 189 -4.53 4.56 1.58
C PHE A 189 -5.92 5.20 1.50
N ASN A 190 -6.81 4.60 0.70
CA ASN A 190 -8.18 5.05 0.48
C ASN A 190 -9.17 3.94 0.86
N ARG A 191 -9.18 3.59 2.15
CA ARG A 191 -10.11 2.62 2.73
C ARG A 191 -11.10 3.28 3.67
N ALA A 192 -12.32 2.76 3.73
CA ALA A 192 -13.37 3.22 4.64
C ALA A 192 -13.37 2.48 5.98
N ASP A 193 -12.73 1.32 6.05
CA ASP A 193 -12.61 0.47 7.24
C ASP A 193 -11.22 0.59 7.90
N THR A 194 -10.98 -0.25 8.90
CA THR A 194 -9.68 -0.34 9.55
C THR A 194 -8.78 -1.33 8.80
N MET A 195 -7.62 -0.88 8.35
CA MET A 195 -6.58 -1.70 7.75
C MET A 195 -5.32 -1.63 8.58
N THR A 196 -4.70 -2.77 8.88
CA THR A 196 -3.34 -2.83 9.41
C THR A 196 -2.35 -3.16 8.29
N TYR A 197 -1.33 -2.34 8.14
CA TYR A 197 -0.23 -2.55 7.22
C TYR A 197 1.08 -2.72 7.99
N ALA A 198 1.67 -3.91 7.88
CA ALA A 198 2.82 -4.34 8.65
C ALA A 198 4.16 -4.25 7.89
N GLY A 199 4.11 -4.04 6.56
CA GLY A 199 5.31 -3.88 5.75
C GLY A 199 6.06 -2.60 6.11
N THR A 200 7.38 -2.62 5.94
CA THR A 200 8.19 -1.40 6.00
C THR A 200 7.99 -0.60 4.73
N ILE A 201 7.77 0.71 4.87
CA ILE A 201 7.76 1.69 3.80
C ILE A 201 9.10 2.43 3.83
N SER A 202 9.82 2.38 2.71
CA SER A 202 11.11 3.04 2.49
C SER A 202 11.09 3.94 1.27
N GLY A 203 12.20 4.64 0.99
CA GLY A 203 12.37 5.46 -0.22
C GLY A 203 12.09 6.95 -0.02
N SER A 204 12.14 7.71 -1.11
CA SER A 204 12.05 9.18 -1.06
C SER A 204 10.63 9.75 -1.11
N GLY A 205 9.65 8.92 -1.45
CA GLY A 205 8.26 9.26 -1.69
C GLY A 205 7.43 9.54 -0.45
N GLY A 206 6.22 10.07 -0.66
CA GLY A 206 5.27 10.43 0.39
C GLY A 206 4.23 9.36 0.68
N VAL A 207 3.66 9.40 1.88
CA VAL A 207 2.56 8.53 2.33
C VAL A 207 1.31 9.36 2.58
N GLN A 208 0.16 8.89 2.09
CA GLN A 208 -1.11 9.61 2.24
C GLN A 208 -2.21 8.75 2.86
N GLN A 209 -2.86 9.27 3.89
CA GLN A 209 -4.15 8.78 4.37
C GLN A 209 -5.25 9.65 3.76
N ILE A 210 -6.02 9.09 2.82
CA ILE A 210 -7.10 9.81 2.12
C ILE A 210 -8.48 9.18 2.32
N GLY A 211 -8.52 7.92 2.80
CA GLY A 211 -9.75 7.23 3.14
C GLY A 211 -10.32 7.67 4.49
N ARG A 212 -11.64 7.56 4.64
CA ARG A 212 -12.37 7.90 5.88
C ARG A 212 -12.12 6.90 7.03
N GLY A 213 -11.56 5.73 6.72
CA GLY A 213 -11.26 4.67 7.67
C GLY A 213 -10.00 4.93 8.50
N THR A 214 -9.45 3.84 9.05
CA THR A 214 -8.23 3.87 9.86
C THR A 214 -7.13 3.03 9.21
N THR A 215 -6.00 3.65 8.87
CA THR A 215 -4.79 2.91 8.52
C THR A 215 -3.90 2.78 9.76
N ILE A 216 -3.54 1.57 10.13
CA ILE A 216 -2.64 1.25 11.24
C ILE A 216 -1.30 0.81 10.67
N LEU A 217 -0.25 1.62 10.85
CA LEU A 217 1.11 1.28 10.45
C LEU A 217 1.85 0.63 11.62
N THR A 218 2.20 -0.64 11.47
CA THR A 218 3.01 -1.38 12.47
C THR A 218 4.43 -1.64 11.99
N GLY A 219 4.73 -1.41 10.70
CA GLY A 219 6.08 -1.50 10.15
C GLY A 219 7.01 -0.40 10.67
N SER A 220 8.30 -0.71 10.73
CA SER A 220 9.36 0.28 10.99
C SER A 220 9.69 0.98 9.69
N ASN A 221 9.01 2.10 9.44
CA ASN A 221 9.11 2.90 8.24
C ASN A 221 10.33 3.85 8.30
N ASN A 222 10.98 4.06 7.15
CA ASN A 222 12.14 4.93 6.99
C ASN A 222 12.11 5.75 5.69
N TYR A 223 10.93 5.95 5.09
CA TYR A 223 10.77 6.85 3.95
C TYR A 223 11.11 8.30 4.34
N THR A 224 11.50 9.14 3.39
CA THR A 224 11.89 10.53 3.71
C THR A 224 10.88 11.58 3.27
N GLY A 225 9.92 11.21 2.41
CA GLY A 225 8.86 12.11 1.97
C GLY A 225 7.88 12.45 3.09
N ALA A 226 7.08 13.50 2.87
CA ALA A 226 6.08 13.94 3.84
C ALA A 226 4.93 12.93 3.99
N THR A 227 4.29 12.98 5.15
CA THR A 227 3.04 12.26 5.42
C THR A 227 1.87 13.24 5.32
N THR A 228 0.82 12.89 4.57
CA THR A 228 -0.41 13.70 4.51
C THR A 228 -1.59 12.89 5.03
N ILE A 229 -2.37 13.46 5.93
CA ILE A 229 -3.61 12.88 6.45
C ILE A 229 -4.74 13.81 6.04
N ALA A 230 -5.34 13.55 4.88
CA ALA A 230 -6.41 14.37 4.33
C ALA A 230 -7.79 14.01 4.90
N ALA A 231 -7.97 12.77 5.38
CA ALA A 231 -9.20 12.29 5.99
C ALA A 231 -8.93 11.12 6.93
N GLY A 232 -9.93 10.73 7.73
CA GLY A 232 -9.88 9.52 8.55
C GLY A 232 -8.77 9.55 9.61
N ARG A 233 -8.21 8.37 9.90
CA ARG A 233 -7.19 8.17 10.94
C ARG A 233 -5.96 7.45 10.39
N LEU A 234 -4.78 8.02 10.62
CA LEU A 234 -3.51 7.32 10.53
C LEU A 234 -3.01 7.01 11.95
N GLN A 235 -2.90 5.73 12.27
CA GLN A 235 -2.43 5.25 13.57
C GLN A 235 -1.06 4.60 13.47
N ILE A 236 -0.15 5.01 14.35
CA ILE A 236 1.21 4.49 14.45
C ILE A 236 1.27 3.49 15.61
N GLY A 237 1.51 2.23 15.26
CA GLY A 237 1.47 1.11 16.20
C GLY A 237 0.07 0.61 16.54
N ASN A 238 0.03 -0.52 17.24
CA ASN A 238 -1.19 -1.21 17.68
C ASN A 238 -1.13 -1.59 19.18
N GLY A 239 -0.43 -0.79 19.98
CA GLY A 239 -0.23 -1.00 21.42
C GLY A 239 1.05 -1.76 21.79
N GLY A 240 1.87 -2.17 20.81
CA GLY A 240 3.20 -2.71 21.02
C GLY A 240 4.31 -1.66 20.91
N THR A 241 5.55 -2.13 20.67
CA THR A 241 6.79 -1.34 20.48
C THR A 241 7.19 -1.13 19.00
N SER A 242 6.28 -1.36 18.05
CA SER A 242 6.52 -1.21 16.62
C SER A 242 5.57 -0.21 15.97
N GLY A 243 5.92 0.25 14.77
CA GLY A 243 5.26 1.32 14.04
C GLY A 243 6.03 2.62 14.12
N SER A 244 6.28 3.22 12.97
CA SER A 244 6.87 4.56 12.86
C SER A 244 6.32 5.31 11.65
N ILE A 245 6.46 6.62 11.67
CA ILE A 245 6.45 7.49 10.49
C ILE A 245 7.62 8.45 10.63
N THR A 246 7.99 9.08 9.53
CA THR A 246 9.15 9.95 9.41
C THR A 246 8.75 11.21 8.63
N GLY A 247 9.61 12.23 8.70
CA GLY A 247 9.37 13.50 8.01
C GLY A 247 8.23 14.31 8.62
N HIS A 248 7.83 15.37 7.92
CA HIS A 248 6.75 16.24 8.36
C HIS A 248 5.35 15.65 8.09
N VAL A 249 4.36 16.08 8.87
CA VAL A 249 2.97 15.67 8.70
C VAL A 249 2.06 16.87 8.42
N LEU A 250 1.39 16.86 7.27
CA LEU A 250 0.20 17.67 7.03
C LEU A 250 -1.03 16.88 7.51
N ASN A 251 -1.73 17.37 8.52
CA ASN A 251 -2.81 16.67 9.20
C ASN A 251 -4.12 17.47 9.21
N ASP A 252 -5.07 17.03 8.40
CA ASP A 252 -6.47 17.47 8.38
C ASP A 252 -7.43 16.35 8.84
N GLY A 253 -6.90 15.19 9.24
CA GLY A 253 -7.64 14.06 9.82
C GLY A 253 -7.24 13.78 11.27
N THR A 254 -6.98 12.52 11.61
CA THR A 254 -6.43 12.14 12.92
C THR A 254 -5.08 11.45 12.77
N LEU A 255 -4.03 12.02 13.35
CA LEU A 255 -2.77 11.33 13.60
C LEU A 255 -2.81 10.74 15.02
N ALA A 256 -2.64 9.43 15.16
CA ALA A 256 -2.67 8.77 16.45
C ALA A 256 -1.41 7.94 16.71
N PHE A 257 -0.86 8.04 17.92
CA PHE A 257 0.23 7.19 18.38
C PHE A 257 -0.30 6.16 19.38
N ASN A 258 -0.32 4.89 18.98
CA ASN A 258 -0.67 3.75 19.81
C ASN A 258 0.58 2.89 20.04
N ARG A 259 1.52 3.46 20.79
CA ARG A 259 2.84 2.89 21.13
C ARG A 259 2.91 2.73 22.65
N SER A 260 3.41 1.59 23.13
CA SER A 260 3.55 1.31 24.57
C SER A 260 4.82 1.88 25.19
N ASP A 261 5.76 2.28 24.34
CA ASP A 261 7.06 2.88 24.65
C ASP A 261 7.06 4.38 24.32
N THR A 262 8.04 5.09 24.88
CA THR A 262 8.30 6.48 24.52
C THR A 262 8.82 6.57 23.09
N VAL A 263 8.14 7.34 22.24
CA VAL A 263 8.56 7.65 20.88
C VAL A 263 8.80 9.15 20.76
N THR A 264 9.98 9.51 20.29
CA THR A 264 10.28 10.89 19.85
C THR A 264 9.93 11.02 18.38
N PHE A 265 9.10 12.00 18.05
CA PHE A 265 8.78 12.36 16.67
C PHE A 265 9.30 13.76 16.38
N ASP A 266 10.37 13.85 15.57
CA ASP A 266 11.04 15.12 15.26
C ASP A 266 10.32 15.92 14.17
N GLY A 267 9.40 15.28 13.44
CA GLY A 267 8.63 15.92 12.39
C GLY A 267 7.67 16.97 12.90
N MET A 268 7.66 18.14 12.26
CA MET A 268 6.57 19.11 12.45
C MET A 268 5.22 18.50 12.00
N VAL A 269 4.21 18.62 12.85
CA VAL A 269 2.81 18.34 12.52
C VAL A 269 2.10 19.67 12.32
N TRP A 270 1.53 19.92 11.15
CA TRP A 270 0.77 21.12 10.83
C TRP A 270 -0.54 20.78 10.12
N GLY A 271 -1.47 21.73 10.02
CA GLY A 271 -2.79 21.54 9.40
C GLY A 271 -3.82 22.52 9.96
N GLY A 272 -5.02 22.55 9.38
CA GLY A 272 -6.07 23.50 9.76
C GLY A 272 -7.06 22.96 10.79
N GLU A 273 -7.43 21.68 10.68
CA GLU A 273 -8.55 21.08 11.44
C GLU A 273 -8.23 19.70 12.03
N GLY A 274 -7.03 19.15 11.79
CA GLY A 274 -6.68 17.80 12.22
C GLY A 274 -6.47 17.63 13.74
N LYS A 275 -6.64 16.40 14.20
CA LYS A 275 -6.42 15.95 15.59
C LYS A 275 -5.10 15.19 15.73
N LEU A 276 -4.38 15.45 16.83
CA LEU A 276 -3.29 14.59 17.32
C LEU A 276 -3.80 13.80 18.54
N GLU A 277 -3.59 12.49 18.56
CA GLU A 277 -4.10 11.60 19.61
C GLU A 277 -3.01 10.68 20.18
N GLN A 278 -2.84 10.70 21.50
CA GLN A 278 -2.11 9.66 22.22
C GLN A 278 -3.10 8.54 22.58
N ALA A 279 -2.99 7.40 21.88
CA ALA A 279 -3.88 6.25 22.02
C ALA A 279 -3.25 5.06 22.77
N GLY A 280 -1.91 5.04 22.89
CA GLY A 280 -1.20 4.01 23.63
C GLY A 280 -1.41 4.16 25.12
N ALA A 281 -1.48 3.03 25.84
CA ALA A 281 -1.47 3.04 27.29
C ALA A 281 -0.13 3.66 27.75
N VAL A 282 -0.20 4.85 28.36
CA VAL A 282 0.91 5.34 29.19
C VAL A 282 1.15 4.25 30.22
N HIS A 283 2.41 3.85 30.41
CA HIS A 283 2.88 2.94 31.45
C HIS A 283 1.86 2.81 32.58
N SER A 284 1.33 1.60 32.81
CA SER A 284 0.48 1.35 33.96
C SER A 284 1.26 1.80 35.19
N PHE A 285 0.94 2.97 35.75
CA PHE A 285 1.49 3.37 37.02
C PHE A 285 1.06 2.30 38.01
N LEU A 286 2.00 1.44 38.42
CA LEU A 286 1.81 0.69 39.64
C LEU A 286 1.57 1.73 40.74
N PRO A 287 0.61 1.55 41.64
CA PRO A 287 0.23 2.55 42.65
C PRO A 287 1.34 2.96 43.62
N ALA A 288 2.58 2.49 43.43
CA ALA A 288 3.75 2.82 44.24
C ALA A 288 4.54 4.06 43.76
N GLU A 289 4.33 4.57 42.54
CA GLU A 289 5.09 5.74 42.04
C GLU A 289 4.46 7.10 42.37
N ILE A 290 3.29 7.13 43.00
CA ILE A 290 2.77 8.34 43.65
C ILE A 290 3.25 8.36 45.11
N SER A 291 4.57 8.36 45.31
CA SER A 291 5.18 8.61 46.61
C SER A 291 6.03 9.88 46.52
N MET A 292 5.36 11.01 46.76
CA MET A 292 5.91 12.26 47.30
C MET A 292 7.30 12.70 46.80
N ALA A 293 7.34 13.41 45.66
CA ALA A 293 8.36 14.44 45.45
C ALA A 293 7.83 15.79 45.97
N VAL A 294 7.67 15.91 47.29
CA VAL A 294 7.55 17.21 47.98
C VAL A 294 8.65 17.26 49.03
N ALA A 295 9.90 17.37 48.58
CA ALA A 295 11.03 17.77 49.41
C ALA A 295 12.21 18.17 48.52
N SER A 296 12.25 19.44 48.10
CA SER A 296 13.46 20.26 47.89
C SER A 296 13.18 21.42 46.93
N LEU A 297 12.31 22.33 47.33
CA LEU A 297 12.40 23.72 46.90
C LEU A 297 12.57 24.55 48.18
N TYR A 298 13.81 24.68 48.63
CA TYR A 298 14.21 25.80 49.47
C TYR A 298 14.29 27.03 48.55
N PRO A 299 13.46 28.06 48.71
CA PRO A 299 13.72 29.37 48.10
C PRO A 299 14.77 30.12 48.95
N PRO A 300 15.58 31.04 48.37
CA PRO A 300 16.27 32.01 49.19
C PRO A 300 15.24 32.98 49.79
N ALA A 301 15.60 33.46 50.98
CA ALA A 301 14.85 34.24 51.95
C ALA A 301 13.82 35.28 51.45
N HIS A 302 12.90 35.58 52.38
CA HIS A 302 11.95 36.69 52.45
C HIS A 302 10.50 36.38 52.06
N CYS A 303 9.78 35.63 52.92
CA CYS A 303 8.41 35.95 53.30
C CYS A 303 8.02 35.19 54.58
N ASN A 304 7.49 35.92 55.57
CA ASN A 304 7.19 35.45 56.92
C ASN A 304 5.82 34.76 56.95
N TRP A 305 5.75 33.47 57.32
CA TRP A 305 4.48 32.73 57.50
C TRP A 305 4.09 32.68 58.97
N GLY A 306 3.35 33.70 59.42
CA GLY A 306 2.61 33.66 60.68
C GLY A 306 1.33 32.85 60.54
N GLY A 307 1.38 31.58 60.94
CA GLY A 307 0.28 30.79 61.51
C GLY A 307 -0.99 30.56 60.68
N MET A 308 -1.09 29.40 60.01
CA MET A 308 -2.36 28.66 59.85
C MET A 308 -2.08 27.15 59.76
N ALA A 309 -2.72 26.38 60.64
CA ALA A 309 -2.62 24.93 60.71
C ALA A 309 -3.39 24.26 59.57
N ALA A 310 -2.77 23.27 58.92
CA ALA A 310 -3.42 22.42 57.93
C ALA A 310 -4.49 21.53 58.58
N LYS A 311 -5.75 21.69 58.19
CA LYS A 311 -6.85 20.82 58.61
C LYS A 311 -7.01 19.70 57.57
N MET A 312 -6.45 18.51 57.85
CA MET A 312 -6.70 17.29 57.08
C MET A 312 -8.17 16.88 57.22
N ALA A 313 -8.96 17.02 56.16
CA ALA A 313 -10.28 16.39 56.08
C ALA A 313 -10.13 14.96 55.51
N ARG A 314 -10.45 13.94 56.32
CA ARG A 314 -10.63 12.56 55.85
C ARG A 314 -11.93 12.50 55.03
N LEU A 315 -11.84 12.11 53.76
CA LEU A 315 -13.01 11.69 52.97
C LEU A 315 -13.24 10.17 53.17
N PRO A 316 -14.49 9.70 53.28
CA PRO A 316 -14.81 8.28 53.46
C PRO A 316 -14.68 7.49 52.14
N PRO A 317 -14.56 6.15 52.19
CA PRO A 317 -14.30 5.34 51.00
C PRO A 317 -15.55 5.22 50.13
N MET A 318 -15.48 5.66 48.87
CA MET A 318 -16.49 5.37 47.85
C MET A 318 -16.04 4.23 46.94
N SER A 319 -16.98 3.29 46.78
CA SER A 319 -16.95 2.08 45.96
C SER A 319 -16.52 2.33 44.51
N ARG A 320 -15.80 1.34 43.95
CA ARG A 320 -15.41 1.25 42.54
C ARG A 320 -16.62 1.32 41.61
N THR A 321 -16.53 2.19 40.61
CA THR A 321 -17.06 1.97 39.25
C THR A 321 -16.09 2.63 38.27
N MET A 322 -15.57 1.83 37.34
CA MET A 322 -14.68 2.25 36.26
C MET A 322 -15.37 3.27 35.35
N GLY A 323 -14.62 4.29 34.93
CA GLY A 323 -14.99 5.17 33.82
C GLY A 323 -15.17 6.64 34.21
N SER A 324 -14.07 7.38 34.37
CA SER A 324 -14.07 8.83 34.17
C SER A 324 -12.65 9.34 34.01
N SER A 325 -12.40 10.05 32.91
CA SER A 325 -11.19 10.83 32.67
C SER A 325 -10.94 11.79 33.84
N SER A 326 -9.79 11.68 34.50
CA SER A 326 -9.39 12.63 35.54
C SER A 326 -8.74 13.84 34.88
N SER A 327 -9.50 14.92 34.68
CA SER A 327 -8.97 16.22 34.30
C SER A 327 -8.57 17.00 35.56
N ILE A 328 -7.28 17.34 35.69
CA ILE A 328 -6.83 18.34 36.68
C ILE A 328 -6.95 19.72 36.02
N VAL A 329 -7.89 20.51 36.50
CA VAL A 329 -7.97 21.94 36.19
C VAL A 329 -7.16 22.68 37.25
N LEU A 330 -6.07 23.34 36.84
CA LEU A 330 -5.34 24.27 37.69
C LEU A 330 -5.93 25.67 37.45
N GLU A 331 -6.88 26.09 38.29
CA GLU A 331 -7.25 27.51 38.36
C GLU A 331 -6.25 28.24 39.25
N ARG A 332 -5.59 29.26 38.68
CA ARG A 332 -4.86 30.25 39.46
C ARG A 332 -5.86 31.14 40.19
N SER A 333 -5.79 31.15 41.52
CA SER A 333 -6.30 32.25 42.34
C SER A 333 -5.14 32.83 43.14
N CYS A 334 -4.76 34.05 42.76
CA CYS A 334 -3.63 34.90 43.18
C CYS A 334 -2.22 34.35 42.96
#